data_AF-A0AAU1AKX1-F1
#
_entry.id   AF-A0AAU1AKX1-F1
#
_cell.length_a   1.000
_cell.length_b   1.000
_cell.length_c   1.000
_cell.angle_alpha   90.00
_cell.angle_beta   90.00
_cell.angle_gamma   90.00
#
_symmetry.space_group_name_H-M   'P 1'
#
loop_
_entity.id
_entity.type
_entity.pdbx_description
1 polymer ?
#
loop_
_entity_poly.entity_id
_entity_poly.type
_entity_poly.pdbx_seq_one_letter_code
_entity_poly.pdbx_strand_id
1 'polypeptide(L)'
;MATYPDVELADLQAAYRGWPGGTAEKAALAALVLRVRIERAAARLPSTVIAAKPDISMIERRLYLSIGEPGLSPEAQLCRMQTIAGALEAYVAICEILHGRNPDPTPPLKDIDAWTSAVDALEKDLYPAPAAARDRTLQGTTTGG
;
A
#
# COMPACT_ATOMS: atom_id res chain seq x y z
N MET A 1 12.96 8.31 16.74
CA MET A 1 13.50 6.99 16.31
C MET A 1 13.06 6.80 14.87
N ALA A 2 14.02 6.53 13.98
CA ALA A 2 13.85 6.66 12.53
C ALA A 2 12.66 5.85 12.01
N THR A 3 11.75 6.57 11.35
CA THR A 3 10.58 6.08 10.65
C THR A 3 11.06 5.60 9.29
N TYR A 4 11.30 4.29 9.14
CA TYR A 4 12.01 3.66 8.01
C TYR A 4 13.49 4.10 7.91
N PRO A 5 14.44 3.20 7.61
CA PRO A 5 15.68 3.68 7.01
C PRO A 5 15.33 4.41 5.70
N ASP A 6 16.05 5.49 5.37
CA ASP A 6 15.94 6.25 4.11
C ASP A 6 16.39 5.42 2.88
N VAL A 7 15.96 4.16 2.81
CA VAL A 7 16.15 3.30 1.65
C VAL A 7 15.02 3.63 0.70
N GLU A 8 15.29 4.28 -0.43
CA GLU A 8 14.22 4.61 -1.37
C GLU A 8 13.61 3.34 -1.99
N LEU A 9 12.34 3.39 -2.39
CA LEU A 9 11.73 2.23 -3.07
C LEU A 9 12.48 1.95 -4.38
N ALA A 10 12.98 3.01 -5.01
CA ALA A 10 13.83 2.96 -6.18
C ALA A 10 15.13 2.19 -5.92
N ASP A 11 15.74 2.34 -4.75
CA ASP A 11 16.96 1.62 -4.38
C ASP A 11 16.71 0.12 -4.21
N LEU A 12 15.60 -0.25 -3.56
CA LEU A 12 15.20 -1.66 -3.44
C LEU A 12 14.87 -2.28 -4.81
N GLN A 13 14.20 -1.52 -5.68
CA GLN A 13 13.89 -1.95 -7.04
C GLN A 13 15.14 -2.05 -7.93
N ALA A 14 16.10 -1.13 -7.77
CA ALA A 14 17.38 -1.16 -8.48
C ALA A 14 18.25 -2.33 -8.00
N ALA A 15 18.31 -2.56 -6.68
CA ALA A 15 18.96 -3.73 -6.10
C ALA A 15 18.32 -5.02 -6.61
N TYR A 16 16.99 -5.06 -6.75
CA TYR A 16 16.27 -6.20 -7.35
C TYR A 16 16.66 -6.45 -8.80
N ARG A 17 16.70 -5.40 -9.63
CA ARG A 17 17.08 -5.54 -11.06
C ARG A 17 18.52 -6.02 -11.25
N GLY A 18 19.42 -5.68 -10.32
CA GLY A 18 20.84 -6.05 -10.38
C GLY A 18 21.23 -7.33 -9.63
N TRP A 19 20.31 -7.98 -8.91
CA TRP A 19 20.64 -9.12 -8.04
C TRP A 19 20.99 -10.39 -8.85
N PRO A 20 22.19 -10.98 -8.70
CA PRO A 20 22.63 -12.16 -9.45
C PRO A 20 22.06 -13.49 -8.91
N GLY A 21 21.13 -13.44 -7.95
CA GLY A 21 20.54 -14.63 -7.33
C GLY A 21 19.58 -15.41 -8.22
N GLY A 22 19.26 -16.63 -7.79
CA GLY A 22 18.29 -17.51 -8.41
C GLY A 22 16.85 -17.03 -8.24
N THR A 23 15.92 -17.83 -8.75
CA THR A 23 14.47 -17.52 -8.72
C THR A 23 13.95 -17.35 -7.29
N ALA A 24 14.47 -18.14 -6.35
CA ALA A 24 14.13 -18.11 -4.94
C ALA A 24 14.46 -16.77 -4.28
N GLU A 25 15.69 -16.28 -4.49
CA GLU A 25 16.15 -15.02 -3.92
C GLU A 25 15.42 -13.83 -4.54
N LYS A 26 15.09 -13.91 -5.83
CA LYS A 26 14.28 -12.89 -6.51
C LYS A 26 12.85 -12.84 -5.95
N ALA A 27 12.24 -13.99 -5.69
CA ALA A 27 10.91 -14.05 -5.07
C ALA A 27 10.91 -13.47 -3.65
N ALA A 28 11.90 -13.82 -2.83
CA ALA A 28 12.04 -13.26 -1.48
C ALA A 28 12.25 -11.73 -1.49
N LEU A 29 13.07 -11.22 -2.42
CA LEU A 29 13.30 -9.78 -2.56
C LEU A 29 12.06 -9.05 -3.08
N ALA A 30 11.32 -9.63 -4.02
CA ALA A 30 10.04 -9.08 -4.48
C ALA A 30 9.02 -8.99 -3.32
N ALA A 31 8.93 -10.03 -2.49
CA ALA A 31 8.09 -10.02 -1.29
C ALA A 31 8.49 -8.89 -0.31
N LEU A 32 9.79 -8.67 -0.09
CA LEU A 32 10.29 -7.55 0.72
C LEU A 32 9.87 -6.18 0.16
N VAL A 33 9.98 -6.00 -1.16
CA VAL A 33 9.53 -4.76 -1.83
C VAL A 33 8.04 -4.53 -1.61
N LEU A 34 7.22 -5.58 -1.79
CA LEU A 34 5.77 -5.50 -1.58
C LEU A 34 5.41 -5.15 -0.13
N ARG A 35 6.10 -5.73 0.85
CA ARG A 35 5.95 -5.37 2.27
C ARG A 35 6.19 -3.88 2.50
N VAL A 36 7.31 -3.35 2.01
CA VAL A 36 7.67 -1.94 2.17
C VAL A 36 6.64 -1.02 1.51
N ARG A 37 6.08 -1.41 0.36
CA ARG A 37 5.02 -0.65 -0.33
C ARG A 37 3.77 -0.53 0.54
N ILE A 38 3.27 -1.63 1.09
CA ILE A 38 2.10 -1.65 1.98
C ILE A 38 2.36 -0.79 3.23
N GLU A 39 3.53 -0.97 3.84
CA GLU A 39 3.95 -0.22 5.02
C GLU A 39 3.93 1.30 4.76
N ARG A 40 4.47 1.73 3.60
CA ARG A 40 4.45 3.13 3.17
C ARG A 40 3.05 3.65 2.84
N ALA A 41 2.23 2.83 2.18
CA ALA A 41 0.86 3.17 1.88
C ALA A 41 0.06 3.44 3.17
N ALA A 42 0.25 2.64 4.21
CA ALA A 42 -0.37 2.89 5.51
C ALA A 42 0.27 4.08 6.26
N ALA A 43 1.57 4.30 6.10
CA ALA A 43 2.28 5.39 6.78
C ALA A 43 1.81 6.79 6.32
N ARG A 44 1.49 6.92 5.03
CA ARG A 44 1.04 8.15 4.36
C ARG A 44 -0.42 8.52 4.65
N LEU A 45 -1.22 7.62 5.23
CA LEU A 45 -2.58 7.94 5.63
C LEU A 45 -2.59 9.11 6.64
N PRO A 46 -3.48 10.10 6.48
CA PRO A 46 -3.53 11.28 7.35
C PRO A 46 -3.66 10.93 8.84
N SER A 47 -3.05 11.71 9.70
CA SER A 47 -3.20 11.58 11.16
C SER A 47 -4.63 11.92 11.64
N THR A 48 -5.44 12.58 10.81
CA THR A 48 -6.88 12.75 11.10
C THR A 48 -7.64 11.44 11.08
N VAL A 49 -7.14 10.43 10.35
CA VAL A 49 -7.64 9.07 10.39
C VAL A 49 -7.20 8.36 11.69
N ILE A 50 -6.05 8.76 12.29
CA ILE A 50 -5.45 8.11 13.46
C ILE A 50 -4.66 9.08 14.34
N ALA A 51 -5.09 9.26 15.58
CA ALA A 51 -4.42 10.12 16.57
C ALA A 51 -3.04 9.62 17.06
N ALA A 52 -2.52 8.52 16.51
CA ALA A 52 -1.24 7.91 16.88
C ALA A 52 -0.17 8.17 15.81
N LYS A 53 1.09 8.25 16.24
CA LYS A 53 2.23 8.31 15.31
C LYS A 53 2.25 7.05 14.42
N PRO A 54 2.71 7.15 13.16
CA PRO A 54 2.95 5.99 12.31
C PRO A 54 3.84 4.96 13.01
N ASP A 55 3.28 3.82 13.39
CA ASP A 55 4.00 2.65 13.87
C ASP A 55 3.66 1.44 12.98
N ILE A 56 4.68 0.66 12.64
CA ILE A 56 4.60 -0.57 11.84
C ILE A 56 3.74 -1.62 12.55
N SER A 57 3.64 -1.55 13.89
CA SER A 57 2.72 -2.40 14.66
C SER A 57 1.24 -2.11 14.38
N MET A 58 0.91 -0.98 13.74
CA MET A 58 -0.47 -0.52 13.54
C MET A 58 -0.96 -0.58 12.10
N ILE A 59 -0.18 -1.09 11.15
CA ILE A 59 -0.47 -1.08 9.70
C ILE A 59 -1.90 -1.53 9.39
N GLU A 60 -2.30 -2.70 9.90
CA GLU A 60 -3.66 -3.24 9.74
C GLU A 60 -4.75 -2.27 10.20
N ARG A 61 -4.61 -1.77 11.43
CA ARG A 61 -5.55 -0.80 12.01
C ARG A 61 -5.60 0.49 11.20
N ARG A 62 -4.45 0.96 10.66
CA ARG A 62 -4.42 2.17 9.84
C ARG A 62 -5.19 1.99 8.54
N LEU A 63 -4.97 0.87 7.86
CA LEU A 63 -5.66 0.55 6.62
C LEU A 63 -7.17 0.45 6.85
N TYR A 64 -7.63 -0.32 7.84
CA TYR A 64 -9.07 -0.43 8.12
C TYR A 64 -9.73 0.91 8.48
N LEU A 65 -9.06 1.79 9.21
CA LEU A 65 -9.61 3.11 9.54
C LEU A 65 -9.80 4.00 8.30
N SER A 66 -9.02 3.79 7.23
CA SER A 66 -9.19 4.54 5.98
C SER A 66 -10.51 4.25 5.25
N ILE A 67 -11.22 3.16 5.60
CA ILE A 67 -12.57 2.88 5.09
C ILE A 67 -13.55 3.97 5.53
N GLY A 68 -13.38 4.50 6.74
CA GLY A 68 -14.24 5.55 7.30
C GLY A 68 -13.85 6.97 6.90
N GLU A 69 -12.99 7.15 5.90
CA GLU A 69 -12.57 8.49 5.47
C GLU A 69 -13.78 9.32 4.99
N PRO A 70 -13.92 10.58 5.46
CA PRO A 70 -15.02 11.44 5.07
C PRO A 70 -15.08 11.65 3.55
N GLY A 71 -16.25 11.46 2.95
CA GLY A 71 -16.48 11.68 1.52
C GLY A 71 -16.47 10.43 0.64
N LEU A 72 -16.17 9.24 1.19
CA LEU A 72 -16.40 7.99 0.45
C LEU A 72 -17.89 7.63 0.40
N SER A 73 -18.38 7.25 -0.78
CA SER A 73 -19.70 6.63 -0.93
C SER A 73 -19.71 5.22 -0.32
N PRO A 74 -20.88 4.66 0.02
CA PRO A 74 -20.99 3.28 0.51
C PRO A 74 -20.35 2.25 -0.44
N GLU A 75 -20.47 2.43 -1.75
CA GLU A 75 -19.85 1.56 -2.75
C GLU A 75 -18.32 1.69 -2.74
N ALA A 76 -17.80 2.91 -2.60
CA ALA A 76 -16.37 3.16 -2.47
C ALA A 76 -15.81 2.56 -1.17
N GLN A 77 -16.56 2.61 -0.07
CA GLN A 77 -16.19 1.96 1.19
C GLN A 77 -16.08 0.44 1.04
N LEU A 78 -17.04 -0.19 0.36
CA LEU A 78 -17.02 -1.62 0.06
C LEU A 78 -15.82 -2.00 -0.82
N CYS A 79 -15.55 -1.22 -1.87
CA CYS A 79 -14.40 -1.42 -2.76
C CYS A 79 -13.07 -1.30 -1.98
N ARG A 80 -12.94 -0.26 -1.14
CA ARG A 80 -11.77 -0.05 -0.29
C ARG A 80 -11.60 -1.19 0.72
N MET A 81 -12.68 -1.67 1.34
CA MET A 81 -12.65 -2.80 2.26
C MET A 81 -12.10 -4.07 1.58
N GLN A 82 -12.54 -4.38 0.37
CA GLN A 82 -12.04 -5.52 -0.41
C GLN A 82 -10.56 -5.36 -0.77
N THR A 83 -10.18 -4.15 -1.18
CA THR A 83 -8.80 -3.82 -1.55
C THR A 83 -7.85 -3.95 -0.34
N ILE A 84 -8.26 -3.43 0.82
CA ILE A 84 -7.51 -3.57 2.08
C ILE A 84 -7.39 -5.03 2.50
N ALA A 85 -8.47 -5.80 2.40
CA ALA A 85 -8.45 -7.22 2.75
C ALA A 85 -7.41 -7.99 1.93
N GLY A 86 -7.38 -7.79 0.60
CA GLY A 86 -6.39 -8.44 -0.27
C GLY A 86 -4.96 -8.01 0.02
N ALA A 87 -4.73 -6.72 0.30
CA ALA A 87 -3.40 -6.24 0.65
C ALA A 87 -2.92 -6.75 2.02
N LEU A 88 -3.83 -6.90 3.00
CA LEU A 88 -3.49 -7.46 4.30
C LEU A 88 -3.20 -8.96 4.23
N GLU A 89 -3.94 -9.72 3.42
CA GLU A 89 -3.64 -11.12 3.16
C GLU A 89 -2.22 -11.28 2.59
N ALA A 90 -1.86 -10.48 1.59
CA ALA A 90 -0.51 -10.43 1.05
C ALA A 90 0.53 -10.04 2.13
N TYR A 91 0.25 -9.01 2.94
CA TYR A 91 1.14 -8.56 4.00
C TYR A 91 1.42 -9.64 5.05
N VAL A 92 0.39 -10.36 5.50
CA VAL A 92 0.51 -11.46 6.46
C VAL A 92 1.33 -12.59 5.87
N ALA A 93 1.00 -13.05 4.66
CA ALA A 93 1.73 -14.14 4.00
C ALA A 93 3.23 -13.81 3.81
N ILE A 94 3.53 -12.57 3.38
CA ILE A 94 4.91 -12.09 3.27
C ILE A 94 5.60 -12.10 4.65
N CYS A 95 4.93 -11.61 5.69
CA CYS A 95 5.49 -11.60 7.04
C CYS A 95 5.72 -13.02 7.59
N GLU A 96 4.86 -13.98 7.30
CA GLU A 96 5.03 -15.37 7.73
C GLU A 96 6.27 -16.01 7.11
N ILE A 97 6.49 -15.75 5.81
CA ILE A 97 7.68 -16.20 5.09
C ILE A 97 8.94 -15.56 5.68
N LEU A 98 8.96 -14.23 5.82
CA LEU A 98 10.13 -13.50 6.32
C LEU A 98 10.49 -13.84 7.77
N HIS A 99 9.50 -14.20 8.59
CA HIS A 99 9.74 -14.64 9.96
C HIS A 99 10.05 -16.14 10.08
N GLY A 100 10.17 -16.87 8.97
CA GLY A 100 10.45 -18.32 8.98
C GLY A 100 9.34 -19.15 9.61
N ARG A 101 8.11 -18.61 9.67
CA ARG A 101 6.91 -19.32 10.15
C ARG A 101 6.26 -20.14 9.03
N ASN A 102 6.55 -19.83 7.78
CA ASN A 102 6.20 -20.66 6.64
C ASN A 102 7.26 -21.76 6.45
N PRO A 103 6.88 -23.06 6.42
CA PRO A 103 7.80 -24.15 6.15
C PRO A 103 8.39 -24.13 4.73
N ASP A 104 7.76 -23.40 3.80
CA ASP A 104 8.34 -23.06 2.50
C ASP A 104 8.75 -21.57 2.52
N PRO A 105 10.05 -21.25 2.69
CA PRO A 105 10.53 -19.88 2.77
C PRO A 105 10.53 -19.17 1.41
N THR A 106 10.11 -19.85 0.35
CA THR A 106 10.16 -19.39 -1.03
C THR A 106 8.75 -19.26 -1.57
N PRO A 107 8.19 -18.03 -1.65
CA PRO A 107 6.88 -17.86 -2.23
C PRO A 107 6.93 -18.25 -3.73
N PRO A 108 5.98 -19.06 -4.21
CA PRO A 108 5.90 -19.35 -5.63
C PRO A 108 5.58 -18.08 -6.40
N LEU A 109 6.09 -17.94 -7.62
CA LEU A 109 5.97 -16.72 -8.43
C LEU A 109 4.51 -16.26 -8.65
N LYS A 110 3.58 -17.21 -8.74
CA LYS A 110 2.14 -16.93 -8.83
C LYS A 110 1.59 -16.13 -7.64
N ASP A 111 2.15 -16.34 -6.44
CA ASP A 111 1.73 -15.64 -5.22
C ASP A 111 2.29 -14.22 -5.25
N ILE A 112 3.52 -14.03 -5.77
CA ILE A 112 4.11 -12.71 -5.99
C ILE A 112 3.26 -11.88 -6.97
N ASP A 113 2.79 -12.46 -8.06
CA ASP A 113 1.93 -11.77 -9.04
C ASP A 113 0.59 -11.36 -8.44
N ALA A 114 -0.03 -12.25 -7.65
CA ALA A 114 -1.27 -11.98 -6.94
C ALA A 114 -1.09 -10.87 -5.89
N TRP A 115 -0.03 -10.94 -5.09
CA TRP A 115 0.29 -9.92 -4.09
C TRP A 115 0.61 -8.57 -4.75
N THR A 116 1.34 -8.57 -5.86
CA THR A 116 1.61 -7.35 -6.63
C THR A 116 0.32 -6.71 -7.08
N SER A 117 -0.62 -7.48 -7.63
CA SER A 117 -1.92 -6.98 -8.05
C SER A 117 -2.73 -6.38 -6.89
N ALA A 118 -2.69 -7.02 -5.72
CA ALA A 118 -3.35 -6.54 -4.52
C ALA A 118 -2.74 -5.22 -4.00
N VAL A 119 -1.40 -5.11 -3.99
CA VAL A 119 -0.69 -3.91 -3.57
C VAL A 119 -0.89 -2.77 -4.56
N ASP A 120 -0.90 -3.04 -5.86
CA ASP A 120 -1.18 -2.06 -6.91
C ASP A 120 -2.62 -1.52 -6.78
N ALA A 121 -3.59 -2.39 -6.49
CA ALA A 121 -4.97 -1.98 -6.22
C ALA A 121 -5.06 -1.09 -4.98
N LEU A 122 -4.35 -1.44 -3.89
CA LEU A 122 -4.29 -0.64 -2.67
C LEU A 122 -3.72 0.75 -2.94
N GLU A 123 -2.57 0.83 -3.63
CA GLU A 123 -1.95 2.11 -3.93
C GLU A 123 -2.83 2.97 -4.83
N LYS A 124 -3.51 2.37 -5.81
CA LYS A 124 -4.44 3.08 -6.69
C LYS A 124 -5.67 3.62 -5.95
N ASP A 125 -6.20 2.87 -4.98
CA ASP A 125 -7.36 3.27 -4.18
C ASP A 125 -7.02 4.36 -3.16
N LEU A 126 -5.88 4.25 -2.49
CA LEU A 126 -5.44 5.23 -1.49
C LEU A 126 -4.83 6.49 -2.13
N TYR A 127 -4.21 6.36 -3.30
CA TYR A 127 -3.54 7.44 -4.01
C TYR A 127 -4.04 7.49 -5.46
N PRO A 128 -5.32 7.81 -5.69
CA PRO A 128 -5.80 8.02 -7.05
C PRO A 128 -4.94 9.13 -7.68
N ALA A 129 -4.44 8.89 -8.89
CA ALA A 129 -3.70 9.91 -9.63
C ALA A 129 -4.53 11.20 -9.61
N PRO A 130 -3.94 12.38 -9.35
CA PRO A 130 -4.69 13.62 -9.27
C PRO A 130 -5.47 13.77 -10.57
N ALA A 131 -6.79 13.67 -10.48
CA ALA A 131 -7.67 14.00 -11.58
C ALA A 131 -7.33 15.43 -11.94
N ALA A 132 -6.71 15.64 -13.10
CA ALA A 132 -6.34 16.96 -13.58
C ALA A 132 -7.54 17.88 -13.41
N ALA A 133 -7.43 18.84 -12.47
CA ALA A 133 -8.31 19.96 -12.20
C ALA A 133 -9.59 20.01 -13.07
N ARG A 134 -10.54 19.11 -12.82
CA ARG A 134 -11.89 19.22 -13.34
C ARG A 134 -12.71 19.84 -12.22
N ASP A 135 -13.38 20.93 -12.57
CA ASP A 135 -14.23 21.77 -11.72
C ASP A 135 -13.55 22.87 -10.88
N ARG A 136 -12.92 23.82 -11.59
CA ARG A 136 -13.04 25.25 -11.26
C ARG A 136 -13.41 26.08 -12.49
N THR A 137 -14.53 25.77 -13.12
CA THR A 137 -15.19 26.69 -14.05
C THR A 137 -16.70 26.69 -13.86
N LEU A 138 -17.17 26.74 -12.61
CA LEU A 138 -18.57 27.03 -12.28
C LEU A 138 -18.60 27.84 -10.98
N GLN A 139 -18.17 29.10 -11.06
CA GLN A 139 -18.54 30.19 -10.13
C GLN A 139 -18.03 31.53 -10.68
N GLY A 140 -18.55 31.90 -11.86
CA GLY A 140 -18.63 33.30 -12.28
C GLY A 140 -20.02 33.79 -11.91
N THR A 141 -20.09 34.38 -10.72
CA THR A 141 -21.28 34.86 -10.03
C THR A 141 -22.01 35.93 -10.87
N THR A 142 -23.30 35.72 -11.05
CA THR A 142 -24.29 36.77 -11.25
C THR A 142 -24.21 37.77 -10.09
N THR A 143 -23.95 39.04 -10.38
CA THR A 143 -24.41 40.16 -9.53
C THR A 143 -24.53 41.42 -10.38
N GLY A 144 -25.74 42.00 -10.41
CA GLY A 144 -26.05 43.22 -11.14
C GLY A 144 -25.59 44.49 -10.42
N GLY A 145 -25.56 45.56 -11.22
CA GLY A 145 -25.32 46.96 -10.86
C GLY A 145 -25.33 47.79 -12.13
#